data_AF-A0A0R2BJQ7-F1
#
_entry.id   AF-A0A0R2BJQ7-F1
#
_cell.length_a   1.000
_cell.length_b   1.000
_cell.length_c   1.000
_cell.angle_alpha   90.00
_cell.angle_beta   90.00
_cell.angle_gamma   90.00
#
_symmetry.space_group_name_H-M   'P 1'
#
loop_
_entity.id
_entity.type
_entity.pdbx_description
1 polymer ?
#
loop_
_entity_poly.entity_id
_entity_poly.type
_entity_poly.pdbx_seq_one_letter_code
_entity_poly.pdbx_strand_id
1 'polypeptide(L)'
;MELKILERSQENAQDDINENFAILNESIIQIGNQFLTKHYGSNENPLIKAGSIDIARSINNVTVTGSFQLSKDMAANEAILTLPAGFSAPDFSIRTVSMLTDTSNVLLVIERNILKSSKAVSANSYLSFTVSYPTNDDFPTTE
;
A
#
# COMPACT_ATOMS: atom_id res chain seq x y z
N MET A 1 13.07 9.11 -3.38
CA MET A 1 12.04 8.06 -3.49
C MET A 1 10.86 8.65 -4.24
N GLU A 2 10.31 7.93 -5.21
CA GLU A 2 9.13 8.35 -5.99
C GLU A 2 7.97 7.39 -5.67
N LEU A 3 6.83 7.94 -5.24
CA LEU A 3 5.60 7.19 -4.97
C LEU A 3 4.56 7.60 -6.02
N LYS A 4 4.16 6.64 -6.86
CA LYS A 4 3.13 6.84 -7.89
C LYS A 4 1.91 5.98 -7.60
N ILE A 5 0.73 6.60 -7.58
CA ILE A 5 -0.55 5.91 -7.48
C ILE A 5 -1.15 5.82 -8.90
N LEU A 6 -1.41 4.61 -9.37
CA LEU A 6 -1.96 4.34 -10.69
C LEU A 6 -3.40 3.84 -10.55
N GLU A 7 -4.28 4.35 -11.40
CA GLU A 7 -5.66 3.88 -11.50
C GLU A 7 -5.76 3.03 -12.76
N ARG A 8 -6.36 1.85 -12.62
CA ARG A 8 -6.28 0.79 -13.62
C ARG A 8 -7.66 0.16 -13.84
N SER A 9 -7.91 -0.25 -15.08
CA SER A 9 -9.04 -1.12 -15.40
C SER A 9 -8.84 -2.51 -14.79
N GLN A 10 -9.94 -3.23 -14.57
CA GLN A 10 -9.91 -4.59 -14.03
C GLN A 10 -9.04 -5.57 -14.85
N GLU A 11 -8.97 -5.37 -16.16
CA GLU A 11 -8.21 -6.23 -17.07
C GLU A 11 -6.69 -6.17 -16.81
N ASN A 12 -6.17 -4.99 -16.45
CA ASN A 12 -4.74 -4.79 -16.18
C ASN A 12 -4.36 -5.08 -14.73
N ALA A 13 -5.34 -5.27 -13.84
CA ALA A 13 -5.11 -5.43 -12.41
C ALA A 13 -4.28 -6.68 -12.08
N GLN A 14 -4.47 -7.78 -12.83
CA GLN A 14 -3.71 -9.00 -12.61
C GLN A 14 -2.24 -8.84 -12.99
N ASP A 15 -1.95 -8.11 -14.07
CA ASP A 15 -0.59 -7.83 -14.50
C ASP A 15 0.12 -6.91 -13.49
N ASP A 16 -0.57 -5.88 -12.98
CA ASP A 16 -0.03 -5.01 -11.93
C ASP A 16 0.19 -5.78 -10.61
N ILE A 17 -0.69 -6.73 -10.26
CA ILE A 17 -0.48 -7.64 -9.11
C ILE A 17 0.81 -8.44 -9.32
N ASN A 18 0.97 -9.03 -10.50
CA ASN A 18 2.13 -9.84 -10.83
C ASN A 18 3.43 -9.00 -10.83
N GLU A 19 3.39 -7.78 -11.35
CA GLU A 19 4.53 -6.84 -11.33
C GLU A 19 4.88 -6.43 -9.90
N ASN A 20 3.88 -6.11 -9.07
CA ASN A 20 4.10 -5.81 -7.66
C ASN A 20 4.73 -6.98 -6.91
N PHE A 21 4.26 -8.21 -7.15
CA PHE A 21 4.88 -9.42 -6.59
C PHE A 21 6.29 -9.65 -7.12
N ALA A 22 6.58 -9.34 -8.39
CA ALA A 22 7.92 -9.43 -8.94
C ALA A 22 8.86 -8.42 -8.26
N ILE A 23 8.45 -7.18 -8.07
CA ILE A 23 9.21 -6.14 -7.35
C ILE A 23 9.45 -6.55 -5.89
N LEU A 24 8.45 -7.14 -5.24
CA LEU A 24 8.57 -7.72 -3.91
C LEU A 24 9.61 -8.85 -3.88
N ASN A 25 9.54 -9.78 -4.82
CA ASN A 25 10.47 -10.91 -4.93
C ASN A 25 11.90 -10.45 -5.25
N GLU A 26 12.07 -9.47 -6.14
CA GLU A 26 13.39 -8.87 -6.42
C GLU A 26 13.96 -8.19 -5.18
N SER A 27 13.10 -7.48 -4.42
CA SER A 27 13.49 -6.89 -3.14
C SER A 27 13.97 -7.97 -2.17
N ILE A 28 13.30 -9.13 -2.11
CA ILE A 28 13.67 -10.27 -1.27
C ILE A 28 15.01 -10.89 -1.70
N ILE A 29 15.25 -11.03 -3.01
CA ILE A 29 16.45 -11.67 -3.56
C ILE A 29 17.70 -10.80 -3.37
N GLN A 30 17.60 -9.48 -3.55
CA GLN A 30 18.78 -8.58 -3.48
C GLN A 30 19.43 -8.46 -2.09
N ILE A 31 18.70 -8.71 -1.00
CA ILE A 31 19.18 -8.43 0.37
C ILE A 31 19.37 -9.72 1.20
N GLY A 32 19.14 -10.89 0.59
CA GLY A 32 19.45 -12.20 1.18
C GLY A 32 18.54 -12.61 2.34
N ASN A 33 17.40 -13.24 2.03
CA ASN A 33 16.55 -14.11 2.89
C ASN A 33 16.18 -13.67 4.34
N GLN A 34 16.57 -12.50 4.82
CA GLN A 34 16.24 -11.98 6.16
C GLN A 34 15.06 -11.01 6.10
N PHE A 35 13.95 -11.46 5.51
CA PHE A 35 12.75 -10.63 5.38
C PHE A 35 11.61 -11.12 6.27
N LEU A 36 10.91 -10.17 6.88
CA LEU A 36 9.57 -10.37 7.40
C LEU A 36 8.58 -9.89 6.33
N THR A 37 7.67 -10.75 5.90
CA THR A 37 6.61 -10.40 4.96
C THR A 37 5.23 -10.38 5.61
N LYS A 38 4.34 -9.53 5.12
CA LYS A 38 2.94 -9.47 5.56
C LYS A 38 2.03 -9.25 4.36
N HIS A 39 0.99 -10.08 4.27
CA HIS A 39 -0.06 -9.98 3.27
C HIS A 39 -1.35 -9.47 3.93
N TYR A 40 -2.11 -8.68 3.17
CA TYR A 40 -3.45 -8.23 3.50
C TYR A 40 -4.36 -8.46 2.30
N GLY A 41 -5.19 -9.49 2.35
CA GLY A 41 -6.24 -9.73 1.38
C GLY A 41 -7.58 -9.11 1.74
N SER A 42 -8.60 -9.35 0.92
CA SER A 42 -9.97 -8.85 1.09
C SER A 42 -10.65 -9.27 2.40
N ASN A 43 -10.21 -10.37 3.02
CA ASN A 43 -10.75 -10.85 4.29
C ASN A 43 -9.98 -10.35 5.52
N GLU A 44 -8.81 -9.74 5.31
CA GLU A 44 -7.91 -9.30 6.38
C GLU A 44 -7.94 -7.79 6.58
N ASN A 45 -8.41 -7.03 5.58
CA ASN A 45 -8.59 -5.60 5.71
C ASN A 45 -9.89 -5.09 5.09
N PRO A 46 -10.72 -4.33 5.84
CA PRO A 46 -12.01 -3.86 5.34
C PRO A 46 -11.91 -2.86 4.18
N LEU A 47 -10.77 -2.19 3.98
CA LEU A 47 -10.54 -1.30 2.83
C LEU A 47 -10.44 -2.07 1.51
N ILE A 48 -10.07 -3.35 1.56
CA ILE A 48 -9.77 -4.17 0.39
C ILE A 48 -11.03 -4.97 0.03
N LYS A 49 -11.67 -4.63 -1.08
CA LYS A 49 -12.76 -5.43 -1.64
C LYS A 49 -12.23 -6.64 -2.40
N ALA A 50 -11.17 -6.44 -3.17
CA ALA A 50 -10.51 -7.46 -3.98
C ALA A 50 -9.04 -7.06 -4.21
N GLY A 51 -8.15 -8.04 -4.39
CA GLY A 51 -6.70 -7.81 -4.49
C GLY A 51 -6.01 -7.87 -3.13
N SER A 52 -4.84 -7.25 -3.02
CA SER A 52 -4.02 -7.30 -1.80
C SER A 52 -3.12 -6.09 -1.60
N ILE A 53 -2.65 -5.97 -0.36
CA ILE A 53 -1.50 -5.15 0.01
C ILE A 53 -0.47 -6.07 0.65
N ASP A 54 0.75 -5.98 0.15
CA ASP A 54 1.87 -6.83 0.51
C ASP A 54 3.03 -5.98 0.98
N ILE A 55 3.69 -6.43 2.05
CA ILE A 55 4.78 -5.71 2.71
C ILE A 55 5.96 -6.66 2.84
N ALA A 56 7.14 -6.22 2.43
CA ALA A 56 8.40 -6.87 2.77
C ALA A 56 9.29 -5.90 3.54
N ARG A 57 9.77 -6.35 4.70
CA ARG A 57 10.74 -5.63 5.51
C ARG A 57 12.05 -6.41 5.56
N SER A 58 13.14 -5.73 5.23
CA SER A 58 14.53 -6.15 5.51
C SER A 58 15.11 -5.36 6.67
N ILE A 59 16.39 -5.60 6.97
CA ILE A 59 17.17 -4.77 7.89
C ILE A 59 17.38 -3.33 7.42
N ASN A 60 17.33 -3.07 6.10
CA ASN A 60 17.67 -1.75 5.51
C ASN A 60 16.49 -1.03 4.84
N ASN A 61 15.42 -1.74 4.48
CA ASN A 61 14.34 -1.22 3.66
C ASN A 61 13.00 -1.92 3.94
N VAL A 62 11.92 -1.15 3.93
CA VAL A 62 10.54 -1.63 3.84
C VAL A 62 9.99 -1.29 2.47
N THR A 63 9.47 -2.30 1.78
CA THR A 63 8.72 -2.14 0.53
C THR A 63 7.26 -2.49 0.81
N VAL A 64 6.35 -1.57 0.50
CA VAL A 64 4.89 -1.77 0.56
C VAL A 64 4.36 -1.66 -0.86
N THR A 65 3.73 -2.72 -1.34
CA THR A 65 3.07 -2.77 -2.64
C THR A 65 1.59 -3.03 -2.45
N GLY A 66 0.73 -2.30 -3.16
CA GLY A 66 -0.69 -2.55 -3.15
C GLY A 66 -1.20 -2.72 -4.57
N SER A 67 -2.03 -3.73 -4.80
CA SER A 67 -2.92 -3.77 -5.97
C SER A 67 -4.30 -4.26 -5.53
N PHE A 68 -5.22 -3.32 -5.34
CA PHE A 68 -6.54 -3.63 -4.80
C PHE A 68 -7.64 -2.70 -5.30
N GLN A 69 -8.87 -3.20 -5.22
CA GLN A 69 -10.09 -2.44 -5.35
C GLN A 69 -10.59 -2.02 -3.96
N LEU A 70 -11.02 -0.77 -3.83
CA LEU A 70 -11.60 -0.26 -2.59
C LEU A 70 -12.96 -0.90 -2.29
N SER A 71 -13.20 -1.15 -1.00
CA SER A 71 -14.56 -1.40 -0.52
C SER A 71 -15.37 -0.12 -0.56
N LYS A 72 -16.52 -0.13 -1.26
CA LYS A 72 -17.40 1.03 -1.47
C LYS A 72 -17.84 1.67 -0.15
N ASP A 73 -18.07 0.86 0.87
CA ASP A 73 -18.49 1.34 2.20
C ASP A 73 -17.34 2.02 2.95
N MET A 74 -16.10 1.62 2.69
CA MET A 74 -14.89 2.23 3.28
C MET A 74 -14.42 3.46 2.50
N ALA A 75 -14.67 3.51 1.20
CA ALA A 75 -14.48 4.68 0.36
C ALA A 75 -15.32 5.89 0.88
N ALA A 76 -16.52 5.63 1.40
CA ALA A 76 -17.42 6.66 1.90
C ALA A 76 -17.15 7.13 3.35
N ASN A 77 -16.29 6.46 4.12
CA ASN A 77 -16.17 6.64 5.58
C ASN A 77 -14.74 6.94 6.07
N GLU A 78 -13.90 7.56 5.25
CA GLU A 78 -12.53 7.95 5.62
C GLU A 78 -11.69 6.82 6.27
N ALA A 79 -11.77 5.62 5.71
CA ALA A 79 -11.14 4.46 6.32
C ALA A 79 -9.60 4.51 6.26
N ILE A 80 -8.97 4.03 7.34
CA ILE A 80 -7.51 4.04 7.52
C ILE A 80 -7.01 2.60 7.63
N LEU A 81 -6.07 2.22 6.77
CA LEU A 81 -5.23 1.04 6.93
C LEU A 81 -4.03 1.45 7.77
N THR A 82 -4.02 0.97 9.00
CA THR A 82 -2.82 1.00 9.84
C THR A 82 -2.10 -0.33 9.68
N LEU A 83 -0.84 -0.26 9.30
CA LEU A 83 0.01 -1.44 9.18
C LEU A 83 0.46 -1.92 10.58
N PRO A 84 0.75 -3.21 10.76
CA PRO A 84 1.02 -3.78 12.07
C PRO A 84 2.41 -3.34 12.55
N ALA A 85 2.56 -3.27 13.88
CA ALA A 85 3.85 -2.96 14.50
C ALA A 85 4.95 -3.91 13.98
N GLY A 86 6.10 -3.34 13.62
CA GLY A 86 7.23 -4.11 13.09
C GLY A 86 7.26 -4.26 11.56
N PHE A 87 6.23 -3.81 10.83
CA PHE A 87 6.17 -3.86 9.36
C PHE A 87 6.02 -2.50 8.70
N SER A 88 5.58 -1.48 9.44
CA SER A 88 5.52 -0.11 8.96
C SER A 88 6.19 0.90 9.88
N ALA A 89 6.80 1.89 9.27
CA ALA A 89 7.26 3.08 9.96
C ALA A 89 6.20 3.66 10.91
N PRO A 90 6.57 4.24 12.06
CA PRO A 90 5.77 5.26 12.71
C PRO A 90 5.27 6.27 11.67
N ASP A 91 3.99 6.63 11.76
CA ASP A 91 3.32 7.57 10.86
C ASP A 91 3.16 7.12 9.39
N PHE A 92 3.48 5.86 9.03
CA PHE A 92 3.04 5.32 7.74
C PHE A 92 1.54 4.99 7.81
N SER A 93 0.75 5.58 6.90
CA SER A 93 -0.67 5.28 6.79
C SER A 93 -1.13 5.29 5.33
N ILE A 94 -2.07 4.40 5.02
CA ILE A 94 -2.84 4.44 3.77
C ILE A 94 -4.28 4.71 4.20
N ARG A 95 -4.85 5.83 3.75
CA ARG A 95 -6.21 6.20 4.09
C ARG A 95 -7.00 6.69 2.89
N THR A 96 -8.30 6.49 2.92
CA THR A 96 -9.22 7.16 2.00
C THR A 96 -9.76 8.43 2.64
N VAL A 97 -10.04 9.44 1.83
CA VAL A 97 -10.78 10.64 2.22
C VAL A 97 -11.89 10.82 1.21
N SER A 98 -13.13 10.94 1.68
CA SER A 98 -14.29 11.10 0.80
C SER A 98 -14.27 12.47 0.14
N MET A 99 -14.49 12.52 -1.17
CA MET A 99 -14.57 13.79 -1.89
C MET A 99 -15.98 14.36 -1.77
N LEU A 100 -16.13 15.51 -1.11
CA LEU A 100 -17.43 16.15 -0.82
C LEU A 100 -18.26 16.47 -2.07
N THR A 101 -17.63 16.57 -3.24
CA THR A 101 -18.27 17.00 -4.49
C THR A 101 -18.63 15.85 -5.44
N ASP A 102 -18.17 14.62 -5.18
CA ASP A 102 -18.42 13.47 -6.05
C ASP A 102 -18.37 12.17 -5.25
N THR A 103 -19.53 11.52 -5.08
CA THR A 103 -19.66 10.26 -4.35
C THR A 103 -19.04 9.05 -5.06
N SER A 104 -18.60 9.23 -6.32
CA SER A 104 -18.02 8.17 -7.14
C SER A 104 -16.50 8.06 -6.96
N ASN A 105 -15.88 9.14 -6.47
CA ASN A 105 -14.44 9.28 -6.33
C ASN A 105 -14.04 9.46 -4.86
N VAL A 106 -12.87 8.93 -4.52
CA VAL A 106 -12.23 9.14 -3.23
C VAL A 106 -10.80 9.61 -3.43
N LEU A 107 -10.30 10.36 -2.46
CA LEU A 107 -8.89 10.67 -2.41
C LEU A 107 -8.18 9.54 -1.65
N LEU A 108 -7.38 8.73 -2.34
CA LEU A 108 -6.44 7.83 -1.66
C LEU A 108 -5.23 8.65 -1.25
N VAL A 109 -4.90 8.62 0.03
CA VAL A 109 -3.74 9.29 0.61
C VAL A 109 -2.81 8.24 1.19
N ILE A 110 -1.56 8.27 0.78
CA ILE A 110 -0.48 7.45 1.33
C ILE A 110 0.53 8.42 1.93
N GLU A 111 0.74 8.32 3.24
CA GLU A 111 1.63 9.21 3.98
C GLU A 111 2.68 8.41 4.74
N ARG A 112 3.90 8.95 4.79
CA ARG A 112 4.96 8.61 5.75
C ARG A 112 5.74 9.89 6.07
N ASN A 113 5.54 10.45 7.26
CA ASN A 113 6.23 11.67 7.72
C ASN A 113 6.12 12.84 6.70
N ILE A 114 7.23 13.25 6.07
CA ILE A 114 7.29 14.33 5.07
C ILE A 114 6.77 13.94 3.67
N LEU A 115 6.62 12.64 3.39
CA LEU A 115 6.12 12.14 2.12
C LEU A 115 4.61 11.99 2.19
N LYS A 116 3.92 12.78 1.36
CA LYS A 116 2.47 12.71 1.19
C LYS A 116 2.18 12.63 -0.30
N SER A 117 1.61 11.51 -0.73
CA SER A 117 1.09 11.36 -2.09
C SER A 117 -0.40 11.10 -2.00
N SER A 118 -1.17 11.80 -2.82
CA SER A 118 -2.62 11.64 -2.86
C SER A 118 -3.12 11.64 -4.30
N LYS A 119 -4.11 10.81 -4.59
CA LYS A 119 -4.74 10.74 -5.91
C LYS A 119 -6.24 10.52 -5.77
N ALA A 120 -7.02 11.29 -6.54
CA ALA A 120 -8.44 11.04 -6.71
C ALA A 120 -8.61 9.78 -7.58
N VAL A 121 -9.38 8.82 -7.08
CA VAL A 121 -9.57 7.52 -7.70
C VAL A 121 -11.02 7.09 -7.58
N SER A 122 -11.53 6.38 -8.59
CA SER A 122 -12.88 5.82 -8.52
C SER A 122 -12.94 4.67 -7.53
N ALA A 123 -14.03 4.60 -6.75
CA ALA A 123 -14.24 3.52 -5.79
C ALA A 123 -14.33 2.12 -6.44
N ASN A 124 -14.59 2.06 -7.75
CA ASN A 124 -14.67 0.81 -8.51
C ASN A 124 -13.37 0.45 -9.24
N SER A 125 -12.38 1.34 -9.28
CA SER A 125 -11.13 1.08 -9.98
C SER A 125 -10.18 0.21 -9.15
N TYR A 126 -9.28 -0.49 -9.84
CA TYR A 126 -8.11 -1.08 -9.19
C TYR A 126 -7.04 -0.02 -9.05
N LEU A 127 -6.40 -0.04 -7.88
CA LEU A 127 -5.36 0.91 -7.49
C LEU A 127 -4.08 0.12 -7.37
N SER A 128 -3.03 0.58 -8.05
CA SER A 128 -1.69 0.02 -7.88
C SER A 128 -0.71 1.09 -7.37
N PHE A 129 0.12 0.72 -6.39
CA PHE A 129 1.22 1.53 -5.91
C PHE A 129 2.35 0.68 -5.34
N THR A 130 3.55 1.28 -5.32
CA THR A 130 4.71 0.76 -4.62
C THR A 130 5.39 1.90 -3.87
N VAL A 131 5.69 1.68 -2.59
CA VAL A 131 6.46 2.58 -1.73
C VAL A 131 7.64 1.81 -1.16
N SER A 132 8.85 2.35 -1.25
CA SER A 132 10.03 1.76 -0.63
C SER A 132 10.77 2.77 0.21
N TYR A 133 11.03 2.48 1.48
CA TYR A 133 11.67 3.40 2.41
C TYR A 133 12.63 2.71 3.39
N PRO A 134 13.73 3.38 3.80
CA PRO A 134 14.72 2.79 4.69
C PRO A 134 14.13 2.46 6.07
N THR A 135 14.54 1.34 6.67
CA THR A 135 14.12 0.92 8.02
C THR A 135 14.79 1.70 9.14
N ASN A 136 15.96 2.26 8.87
CA ASN A 136 16.86 2.90 9.82
C ASN A 136 16.20 4.10 10.54
N ASP A 137 15.21 4.72 9.91
CA ASP A 137 14.47 5.86 10.45
C ASP A 137 13.44 5.45 11.54
N ASP A 138 13.03 4.18 11.57
CA ASP A 138 11.74 3.78 12.14
C ASP A 138 11.75 2.47 12.96
N PHE A 139 12.76 1.65 12.74
CA PHE A 139 12.97 0.38 13.42
C PHE A 139 14.42 0.28 13.86
N PRO A 140 14.76 0.74 15.08
CA PRO A 140 16.12 0.61 15.57
C PRO A 140 16.50 -0.87 15.55
N THR A 141 17.54 -1.20 14.79
CA THR A 141 18.22 -2.48 14.93
C THR A 141 18.79 -2.49 16.34
N THR A 142 18.29 -3.37 17.20
CA THR A 142 19.00 -3.68 18.44
C THR A 142 20.35 -4.25 18.02
N GLU A 143 21.42 -3.46 18.18
CA GLU A 143 22.79 -3.95 18.17
C GLU A 143 22.98 -5.10 19.17
#